data_AF-A0A7K4HP85-F1
#
_entry.id   AF-A0A7K4HP85-F1
#
_cell.length_a   1.000
_cell.length_b   1.000
_cell.length_c   1.000
_cell.angle_alpha   90.00
_cell.angle_beta   90.00
_cell.angle_gamma   90.00
#
_symmetry.space_group_name_H-M   'P 1'
#
loop_
_entity.id
_entity.type
_entity.pdbx_description
1 polymer ?
#
loop_
_entity_poly.entity_id
_entity_poly.type
_entity_poly.pdbx_seq_one_letter_code
_entity_poly.pdbx_strand_id
1 'polypeptide(L)'
;MVTGTDSFTFTASGPSDLLPILALILLVLLVGVLHEGLHALAYLLLHRRPVFGRGRKSLLLSCSCSADGAYTRGESVIVLTLPFVLITALGLGAIVLAPAWGIAALVLVPLNAAGSAADLYATAALLRSPAESLVLEEGGAMTLFVPE
;
A
#
# COMPACT_ATOMS: atom_id res chain seq x y z
N MET A 1 -15.82 16.30 24.06
CA MET A 1 -16.09 14.85 24.08
C MET A 1 -17.41 14.64 23.37
N VAL A 2 -17.40 14.31 22.09
CA VAL A 2 -18.63 14.06 21.29
C VAL A 2 -18.95 12.58 21.45
N THR A 3 -19.91 12.26 22.31
CA THR A 3 -20.47 10.91 22.42
C THR A 3 -21.59 10.78 21.41
N GLY A 4 -21.26 10.43 20.17
CA GLY A 4 -22.27 10.09 19.16
C GLY A 4 -22.91 8.75 19.53
N THR A 5 -24.18 8.78 19.92
CA THR A 5 -25.05 7.60 20.09
C THR A 5 -25.71 7.21 18.77
N ASP A 6 -25.03 7.43 17.65
CA ASP A 6 -25.59 7.14 16.33
C ASP A 6 -25.44 5.64 16.07
N SER A 7 -26.55 4.91 16.24
CA SER A 7 -26.63 3.51 15.86
C SER A 7 -26.66 3.40 14.34
N PHE A 8 -25.64 2.79 13.74
CA PHE A 8 -25.66 2.40 12.34
C PHE A 8 -26.56 1.17 12.18
N THR A 9 -27.77 1.36 11.64
CA THR A 9 -28.66 0.26 11.29
C THR A 9 -28.57 -0.02 9.80
N PHE A 10 -28.11 -1.22 9.43
CA PHE A 10 -28.12 -1.70 8.06
C PHE A 10 -29.33 -2.60 7.86
N THR A 11 -30.25 -2.21 6.98
CA THR A 11 -31.44 -3.01 6.67
C THR A 11 -31.31 -3.52 5.24
N ALA A 12 -31.09 -4.82 5.08
CA ALA A 12 -31.12 -5.47 3.78
C ALA A 12 -32.56 -5.97 3.51
N SER A 13 -33.19 -5.37 2.52
CA SER A 13 -34.53 -5.72 2.03
C SER A 13 -34.46 -6.64 0.80
N GLY A 14 -33.30 -6.74 0.14
CA GLY A 14 -33.07 -7.68 -0.96
C GLY A 14 -31.60 -7.83 -1.37
N PRO A 15 -31.29 -8.71 -2.34
CA PRO A 15 -29.91 -8.97 -2.78
C PRO A 15 -29.17 -7.75 -3.34
N SER A 16 -29.90 -6.78 -3.90
CA SER A 16 -29.34 -5.51 -4.39
C SER A 16 -28.66 -4.69 -3.30
N ASP A 17 -29.08 -4.85 -2.05
CA ASP A 17 -28.53 -4.09 -0.92
C ASP A 17 -27.12 -4.59 -0.54
N LEU A 18 -26.72 -5.75 -1.05
CA LEU A 18 -25.35 -6.28 -0.90
C LEU A 18 -24.38 -5.71 -1.95
N LEU A 19 -24.87 -5.06 -3.01
CA LEU A 19 -24.02 -4.52 -4.07
C LEU A 19 -22.98 -3.51 -3.57
N PRO A 20 -23.30 -2.56 -2.67
CA PRO A 20 -22.30 -1.62 -2.14
C PRO A 20 -21.22 -2.33 -1.33
N ILE A 21 -21.57 -3.37 -0.58
CA ILE A 21 -20.62 -4.17 0.20
C ILE A 21 -19.69 -4.94 -0.74
N LEU A 22 -20.25 -5.58 -1.77
CA LEU A 22 -19.48 -6.28 -2.79
C LEU A 22 -18.55 -5.30 -3.54
N ALA A 23 -19.04 -4.12 -3.91
CA ALA A 23 -18.26 -3.07 -4.55
C ALA A 23 -17.11 -2.59 -3.65
N LEU A 24 -17.34 -2.43 -2.34
CA LEU A 24 -16.30 -2.09 -1.38
C LEU A 24 -15.24 -3.19 -1.27
N ILE A 25 -15.64 -4.46 -1.18
CA ILE A 25 -14.70 -5.59 -1.14
C ILE A 25 -13.85 -5.62 -2.42
N LEU A 26 -14.48 -5.48 -3.59
CA LEU A 26 -13.77 -5.44 -4.86
C LEU A 26 -12.81 -4.25 -4.94
N LEU A 27 -13.21 -3.09 -4.41
CA LEU A 27 -12.35 -1.91 -4.36
C LEU A 27 -11.15 -2.12 -3.43
N VAL A 28 -11.32 -2.72 -2.26
CA VAL A 28 -10.22 -3.08 -1.35
C VAL A 28 -9.23 -4.03 -2.05
N LEU A 29 -9.73 -5.07 -2.71
CA LEU A 29 -8.89 -6.02 -3.45
C LEU A 29 -8.16 -5.33 -4.61
N LEU A 30 -8.85 -4.46 -5.36
CA LEU A 30 -8.25 -3.70 -6.45
C LEU A 30 -7.13 -2.79 -5.94
N VAL A 31 -7.36 -2.05 -4.86
CA VAL A 31 -6.33 -1.18 -4.26
C VAL A 31 -5.14 -2.00 -3.80
N GLY A 32 -5.36 -3.15 -3.17
CA GLY A 32 -4.27 -4.06 -2.78
C GLY A 32 -3.45 -4.53 -3.98
N VAL A 33 -4.11 -4.97 -5.06
CA VAL A 33 -3.40 -5.40 -6.29
C VAL A 33 -2.62 -4.25 -6.92
N LEU A 34 -3.20 -3.04 -6.98
CA LEU A 34 -2.50 -1.86 -7.50
C LEU A 34 -1.30 -1.49 -6.61
N HIS A 35 -1.47 -1.57 -5.29
CA HIS A 35 -0.43 -1.25 -4.32
C HIS A 35 0.77 -2.19 -4.47
N GLU A 36 0.56 -3.50 -4.44
CA GLU A 36 1.61 -4.49 -4.64
C GLU A 36 2.18 -4.47 -6.06
N GLY A 37 1.36 -4.14 -7.06
CA GLY A 37 1.80 -3.96 -8.44
C GLY A 37 2.74 -2.76 -8.62
N LEU A 38 2.56 -1.69 -7.84
CA LEU A 38 3.46 -0.54 -7.84
C LEU A 38 4.78 -0.84 -7.12
N HIS A 39 4.77 -1.59 -6.02
CA HIS A 39 6.00 -2.13 -5.44
C HIS A 39 6.78 -2.95 -6.48
N ALA A 40 6.08 -3.83 -7.20
CA ALA A 40 6.69 -4.62 -8.27
C ALA A 40 7.24 -3.76 -9.41
N LEU A 41 6.52 -2.71 -9.81
CA LEU A 41 6.98 -1.75 -10.80
C LEU A 41 8.26 -1.03 -10.33
N ALA A 42 8.32 -0.61 -9.06
CA ALA A 42 9.52 0.00 -8.50
C ALA A 42 10.72 -0.96 -8.59
N TYR A 43 10.53 -2.23 -8.23
CA TYR A 43 11.56 -3.25 -8.38
C TYR A 43 12.02 -3.44 -9.82
N LEU A 44 11.09 -3.50 -10.78
CA LEU A 44 11.43 -3.63 -12.20
C LEU A 44 12.20 -2.41 -12.72
N LEU A 45 11.82 -1.20 -12.31
CA LEU A 45 12.52 0.04 -12.67
C LEU A 45 13.93 0.11 -12.10
N LEU A 46 14.17 -0.56 -10.97
CA LEU A 46 15.50 -0.73 -10.37
C LEU A 46 16.28 -1.93 -10.94
N HIS A 47 15.79 -2.55 -12.02
CA HIS A 47 16.35 -3.73 -12.65
C HIS A 47 16.43 -4.97 -11.75
N ARG A 48 15.40 -5.15 -10.90
CA ARG A 48 15.29 -6.24 -9.93
C ARG A 48 14.10 -7.15 -10.22
N ARG A 49 14.09 -8.32 -9.59
CA ARG A 49 13.04 -9.32 -9.78
C ARG A 49 12.00 -9.25 -8.65
N PRO A 50 10.79 -8.69 -8.90
CA PRO A 50 9.73 -8.73 -7.91
C PRO A 50 9.23 -10.17 -7.72
N VAL A 51 9.05 -10.55 -6.47
CA VAL A 51 8.50 -11.84 -6.06
C VAL A 51 7.23 -11.58 -5.26
N PHE A 52 6.13 -12.11 -5.76
CA PHE A 52 4.85 -12.06 -5.09
C PHE A 52 4.71 -13.28 -4.19
N GLY A 53 4.32 -13.05 -2.95
CA GLY A 53 4.04 -14.10 -1.98
C GLY A 53 2.87 -13.72 -1.09
N ARG A 54 2.42 -14.67 -0.27
CA ARG A 54 1.65 -14.35 0.92
C ARG A 54 2.64 -14.01 2.03
N GLY A 55 2.63 -12.76 2.51
CA GLY A 55 3.42 -12.39 3.66
C GLY A 55 3.03 -13.28 4.84
N ARG A 56 4.01 -13.73 5.64
CA ARG A 56 3.74 -14.60 6.82
C ARG A 56 2.73 -14.00 7.82
N LYS A 57 2.45 -12.70 7.74
CA LYS A 57 1.57 -11.93 8.63
C LYS A 57 0.38 -11.25 7.96
N SER A 58 0.20 -11.36 6.63
CA SER A 58 -0.92 -10.73 5.91
C SER A 58 -1.72 -11.77 5.13
N LEU A 59 -3.05 -11.65 5.20
CA LEU A 59 -3.99 -12.44 4.39
C LEU A 59 -3.97 -12.05 2.90
N LEU A 60 -3.45 -10.85 2.60
CA LEU A 60 -3.36 -10.25 1.28
C LEU A 60 -2.02 -10.58 0.60
N LEU A 61 -1.98 -10.40 -0.72
CA LEU A 61 -0.73 -10.48 -1.50
C LEU A 61 0.28 -9.45 -0.96
N SER A 62 1.54 -9.84 -0.92
CA SER A 62 2.67 -8.96 -0.65
C SER A 62 3.72 -9.12 -1.75
N CYS A 63 4.25 -8.02 -2.25
CA CYS A 63 5.38 -7.97 -3.17
C CYS A 63 6.66 -7.70 -2.37
N SER A 64 7.68 -8.49 -2.64
CA SER A 64 9.02 -8.31 -2.08
C SER A 64 10.02 -8.62 -3.17
N CYS A 65 11.22 -8.07 -3.12
CA CYS A 65 12.29 -8.65 -3.91
C CYS A 65 12.81 -9.90 -3.19
N SER A 66 13.09 -10.96 -3.94
CA SER A 66 13.82 -12.11 -3.42
C SER A 66 14.94 -12.45 -4.39
N ALA A 67 16.14 -12.66 -3.86
CA ALA A 67 17.32 -13.24 -4.49
C ALA A 67 18.39 -12.33 -5.16
N ASP A 68 18.22 -11.00 -5.25
CA ASP A 68 19.22 -10.13 -5.94
C ASP A 68 20.14 -9.31 -4.98
N GLY A 69 20.20 -9.69 -3.69
CA GLY A 69 21.06 -9.03 -2.69
C GLY A 69 20.45 -7.76 -2.07
N ALA A 70 21.29 -7.01 -1.35
CA ALA A 70 20.85 -5.82 -0.62
C ALA A 70 20.69 -4.59 -1.53
N TYR A 71 19.76 -3.73 -1.14
CA TYR A 71 19.44 -2.45 -1.75
C TYR A 71 20.12 -1.32 -1.00
N THR A 72 20.40 -0.24 -1.69
CA THR A 72 20.72 1.02 -1.01
C THR A 72 19.50 1.54 -0.27
N ARG A 73 19.72 2.28 0.82
CA ARG A 73 18.67 2.99 1.55
C ARG A 73 17.74 3.79 0.63
N GLY A 74 18.31 4.46 -0.38
CA GLY A 74 17.55 5.29 -1.33
C GLY A 74 16.60 4.47 -2.21
N GLU A 75 17.07 3.35 -2.74
CA GLU A 75 16.25 2.44 -3.54
C GLU A 75 15.07 1.89 -2.73
N SER A 76 15.32 1.45 -1.49
CA SER A 76 14.25 0.95 -0.61
C SER A 76 13.22 2.03 -0.27
N VAL A 77 13.65 3.27 -0.04
CA VAL A 77 12.71 4.39 0.17
C VAL A 77 11.83 4.61 -1.06
N ILE A 78 12.38 4.52 -2.28
CA ILE A 78 11.60 4.65 -3.52
C ILE A 78 10.56 3.54 -3.59
N VAL A 79 10.95 2.28 -3.40
CA VAL A 79 10.03 1.14 -3.43
C VAL A 79 8.90 1.34 -2.43
N LEU A 80 9.23 1.56 -1.15
CA LEU A 80 8.25 1.68 -0.06
C LEU A 80 7.26 2.84 -0.27
N THR A 81 7.73 3.96 -0.83
CA THR A 81 6.88 5.16 -0.97
C THR A 81 6.09 5.23 -2.27
N LEU A 82 6.48 4.49 -3.30
CA LEU A 82 5.87 4.61 -4.63
C LEU A 82 4.34 4.37 -4.64
N PRO A 83 3.80 3.33 -3.98
CA PRO A 83 2.36 3.11 -3.98
C PRO A 83 1.60 4.22 -3.25
N PHE A 84 2.13 4.67 -2.11
CA PHE A 84 1.52 5.76 -1.36
C PHE A 84 1.42 7.02 -2.22
N VAL A 85 2.52 7.43 -2.84
CA VAL A 85 2.59 8.67 -3.62
C VAL A 85 1.70 8.59 -4.87
N LEU A 86 1.83 7.55 -5.68
CA LEU A 86 1.13 7.48 -6.97
C LEU A 86 -0.37 7.27 -6.79
N ILE A 87 -0.80 6.33 -5.96
CA ILE A 87 -2.24 6.04 -5.78
C ILE A 87 -2.94 7.24 -5.12
N THR A 88 -2.29 7.89 -4.15
CA THR A 88 -2.84 9.10 -3.53
C THR A 88 -2.93 10.25 -4.51
N ALA A 89 -1.89 10.52 -5.30
CA ALA A 89 -1.90 11.58 -6.30
C ALA A 89 -3.00 11.35 -7.36
N LEU A 90 -3.16 10.12 -7.85
CA LEU A 90 -4.22 9.76 -8.79
C LEU A 90 -5.61 9.89 -8.15
N GLY A 91 -5.79 9.45 -6.90
CA GLY A 91 -7.05 9.59 -6.18
C GLY A 91 -7.44 11.05 -5.96
N LEU A 92 -6.51 11.88 -5.49
CA LEU A 92 -6.74 13.33 -5.34
C LEU A 92 -7.04 14.00 -6.70
N GLY A 93 -6.30 13.62 -7.75
CA GLY A 93 -6.57 14.06 -9.11
C GLY A 93 -7.97 13.69 -9.58
N ALA A 94 -8.43 12.47 -9.30
CA ALA A 94 -9.79 12.03 -9.64
C ALA A 94 -10.87 12.81 -8.88
N ILE A 95 -10.64 13.14 -7.60
CA ILE A 95 -11.58 13.96 -6.81
C ILE A 95 -11.79 15.34 -7.46
N VAL A 96 -10.71 15.96 -7.94
CA VAL A 96 -10.76 17.34 -8.47
C VAL A 96 -11.17 17.36 -9.95
N LEU A 97 -10.61 16.46 -10.77
CA LEU A 97 -10.71 16.51 -12.23
C LEU A 97 -11.78 15.60 -12.81
N ALA A 98 -12.22 14.59 -12.05
CA ALA A 98 -13.21 13.60 -12.51
C ALA A 98 -14.27 13.32 -11.42
N PRO A 99 -15.15 14.29 -11.09
CA PRO A 99 -16.08 14.20 -9.95
C PRO A 99 -16.99 12.97 -9.96
N ALA A 100 -17.28 12.41 -11.13
CA ALA A 100 -18.02 11.15 -11.29
C ALA A 100 -17.37 9.96 -10.56
N TRP A 101 -16.04 10.00 -10.39
CA TRP A 101 -15.24 9.01 -9.66
C TRP A 101 -14.88 9.47 -8.24
N GLY A 102 -15.33 10.64 -7.81
CA GLY A 102 -14.93 11.26 -6.55
C GLY A 102 -15.25 10.40 -5.33
N ILE A 103 -16.41 9.73 -5.30
CA ILE A 103 -16.78 8.82 -4.20
C ILE A 103 -15.83 7.61 -4.14
N ALA A 104 -15.52 7.00 -5.29
CA ALA A 104 -14.58 5.88 -5.34
C ALA A 104 -13.18 6.32 -4.88
N ALA A 105 -12.74 7.51 -5.29
CA ALA A 105 -11.46 8.08 -4.89
C ALA A 105 -11.41 8.43 -3.37
N LEU A 106 -12.51 8.93 -2.80
CA LEU A 106 -12.65 9.18 -1.36
C LEU A 106 -12.53 7.91 -0.51
N VAL A 107 -12.86 6.74 -1.07
CA VAL A 107 -12.65 5.45 -0.41
C VAL A 107 -11.26 4.89 -0.67
N LEU A 108 -10.77 4.99 -1.91
CA LEU A 108 -9.48 4.46 -2.35
C LEU A 108 -8.30 5.13 -1.65
N VAL A 109 -8.31 6.46 -1.48
CA VAL A 109 -7.20 7.19 -0.87
C VAL A 109 -6.95 6.77 0.59
N PRO A 110 -7.96 6.74 1.49
CA PRO A 110 -7.79 6.23 2.84
C PRO A 110 -7.37 4.75 2.90
N LEU A 111 -7.92 3.91 2.02
CA LEU A 111 -7.54 2.49 1.97
C LEU A 111 -6.07 2.31 1.60
N ASN A 112 -5.59 3.05 0.60
CA ASN A 112 -4.18 3.03 0.23
C ASN A 112 -3.29 3.59 1.34
N ALA A 113 -3.70 4.68 2.00
CA ALA A 113 -2.96 5.24 3.12
C ALA A 113 -2.86 4.25 4.30
N ALA A 114 -3.95 3.54 4.59
CA ALA A 114 -3.97 2.49 5.60
C ALA A 114 -3.06 1.32 5.22
N GLY A 115 -3.11 0.87 3.96
CA GLY A 115 -2.23 -0.19 3.43
C GLY A 115 -0.75 0.19 3.46
N SER A 116 -0.45 1.46 3.20
CA SER A 116 0.93 1.99 3.18
C SER A 116 1.50 2.29 4.57
N ALA A 117 0.75 2.09 5.67
CA ALA A 117 1.19 2.52 7.00
C ALA A 117 2.49 1.81 7.43
N ALA A 118 2.63 0.52 7.13
CA ALA A 118 3.85 -0.24 7.39
C ALA A 118 5.03 0.27 6.53
N ASP A 119 4.77 0.60 5.26
CA ASP A 119 5.78 1.10 4.33
C ASP A 119 6.30 2.47 4.73
N LEU A 120 5.40 3.37 5.16
CA LEU A 120 5.76 4.70 5.65
C LEU A 120 6.53 4.62 6.97
N TYR A 121 6.17 3.68 7.85
CA TYR A 121 6.94 3.41 9.07
C TYR A 121 8.35 2.90 8.74
N ALA A 122 8.47 1.93 7.84
CA ALA A 122 9.74 1.40 7.37
C ALA A 122 10.59 2.51 6.70
N THR A 123 9.97 3.32 5.85
CA THR A 123 10.59 4.50 5.23
C THR A 123 11.13 5.46 6.29
N ALA A 124 10.33 5.79 7.31
CA ALA A 124 10.76 6.68 8.38
C ALA A 124 11.94 6.10 9.18
N ALA A 125 11.99 4.78 9.38
CA ALA A 125 13.12 4.10 10.00
C ALA A 125 14.38 4.19 9.13
N LEU A 126 14.26 3.93 7.82
CA LEU A 126 15.37 4.06 6.86
C LEU A 126 15.88 5.49 6.76
N LEU A 127 15.01 6.50 6.72
CA LEU A 127 15.44 7.90 6.64
C LEU A 127 16.20 8.38 7.89
N ARG A 128 16.09 7.67 9.01
CA ARG A 128 16.87 7.92 10.24
C ARG A 128 18.20 7.16 10.27
N SER A 129 18.44 6.24 9.33
CA SER A 129 19.70 5.51 9.23
C SER A 129 20.72 6.27 8.37
N PRO A 130 22.02 5.96 8.53
CA PRO A 130 23.08 6.46 7.64
C PRO A 130 22.75 6.24 6.15
N ALA A 131 23.28 7.10 5.28
CA ALA A 131 22.99 7.04 3.84
C ALA A 131 23.59 5.81 3.15
N GLU A 132 24.64 5.28 3.75
CA GLU A 132 25.40 4.12 3.34
C GLU A 132 24.75 2.81 3.82
N SER A 133 23.64 2.89 4.56
CA SER A 133 22.89 1.71 4.98
C SER A 133 22.37 0.90 3.79
N LEU A 134 22.39 -0.42 3.97
CA LEU A 134 21.86 -1.37 3.01
C LEU A 134 20.64 -2.08 3.59
N VAL A 135 19.69 -2.44 2.72
CA VAL A 135 18.43 -3.07 3.10
C VAL A 135 18.29 -4.38 2.36
N LEU A 136 18.10 -5.47 3.10
CA LEU A 136 17.80 -6.78 2.54
C LEU A 136 16.36 -7.14 2.84
N GLU A 137 15.58 -7.38 1.80
CA GLU A 137 14.23 -7.90 1.91
C GLU A 137 14.20 -9.38 1.53
N GLU A 138 13.76 -10.22 2.46
CA GLU A 138 13.64 -11.67 2.22
C GLU A 138 12.43 -12.23 2.98
N GLY A 139 11.57 -12.97 2.28
CA GLY A 139 10.45 -13.69 2.90
C GLY A 139 9.45 -12.81 3.65
N GLY A 140 9.32 -11.53 3.25
CA GLY A 140 8.49 -10.54 3.92
C GLY A 140 9.09 -9.93 5.19
N ALA A 141 10.40 -10.12 5.42
CA ALA A 141 11.15 -9.43 6.46
C ALA A 141 12.14 -8.46 5.81
N MET A 142 12.32 -7.29 6.43
CA MET A 142 13.28 -6.27 6.02
C MET A 142 14.39 -6.17 7.07
N THR A 143 15.63 -6.37 6.64
CA THR A 143 16.84 -6.30 7.48
C THR A 143 17.66 -5.08 7.07
N LEU A 144 17.97 -4.21 8.03
CA LEU A 144 18.78 -3.01 7.83
C LEU A 144 20.22 -3.26 8.29
N PHE A 145 21.17 -3.09 7.39
CA PHE A 145 22.60 -3.07 7.68
C PHE A 145 23.06 -1.62 7.81
N VAL A 146 23.70 -1.31 8.94
CA VAL A 146 24.21 0.02 9.26
C VAL A 146 25.74 -0.05 9.26
N PRO A 147 26.45 0.90 8.62
CA PRO A 147 27.91 0.97 8.71
C PRO A 147 28.36 1.16 10.17
N GLU A 148 29.51 0.57 10.53
CA GLU A 148 30.15 0.76 11.84
C GLU A 148 30.65 2.19 12.07
#